data_AF-A0A537UYZ0-F1
#
_entry.id   AF-A0A537UYZ0-F1
#
_cell.length_a   1.000
_cell.length_b   1.000
_cell.length_c   1.000
_cell.angle_alpha   90.00
_cell.angle_beta   90.00
_cell.angle_gamma   90.00
#
_symmetry.space_group_name_H-M   'P 1'
#
loop_
_entity.id
_entity.type
_entity.pdbx_description
1 polymer ?
#
loop_
_entity_poly.entity_id
_entity_poly.type
_entity_poly.pdbx_seq_one_letter_code
_entity_poly.pdbx_strand_id
1 'polypeptide(L)'
;MIASLTPRNVVVAVLLLLLAAVPVYAAVTANAFLVTLFTRVIILGIAASSLNLILGYGGMVSFGHAVYLGIGGYAVGILAQEGVTSGFVQWPLALVVSALFALLVGALSLRTRGVYFIMITLAFAQLVYYFGVGLDRYGADDGLTIRRRSQILADRARTPVPAGRAVCTRRHRRPAGGSAPWLMHCSRSRN
;
A
#
# COMPACT_ATOMS: atom_id res chain seq x y z
N MET A 1 -29.81 -0.83 17.53
CA MET A 1 -29.39 -2.18 17.95
C MET A 1 -28.33 -2.03 19.02
N ILE A 2 -28.78 -2.14 20.25
CA ILE A 2 -28.07 -1.75 21.47
C ILE A 2 -27.07 -2.86 21.76
N ALA A 3 -25.78 -2.58 21.62
CA ALA A 3 -24.74 -3.54 21.97
C ALA A 3 -24.92 -3.92 23.44
N SER A 4 -25.11 -5.21 23.73
CA SER A 4 -25.05 -5.70 25.09
C SER A 4 -23.71 -5.28 25.70
N LEU A 5 -23.78 -4.62 26.87
CA LEU A 5 -22.64 -4.16 27.68
C LEU A 5 -21.92 -5.36 28.31
N THR A 6 -21.39 -6.25 27.48
CA THR A 6 -20.45 -7.27 27.94
C THR A 6 -19.08 -6.60 28.14
N PRO A 7 -18.29 -7.02 29.14
CA PRO A 7 -16.96 -6.44 29.39
C PRO A 7 -16.06 -6.54 28.15
N ARG A 8 -16.25 -7.58 27.33
CA ARG A 8 -15.58 -7.75 26.04
C ARG A 8 -15.94 -6.63 25.03
N ASN A 9 -17.21 -6.27 24.90
CA ASN A 9 -17.65 -5.21 23.99
C ASN A 9 -17.17 -3.84 24.45
N VAL A 10 -17.10 -3.61 25.77
CA VAL A 10 -16.53 -2.37 26.34
C VAL A 10 -15.04 -2.27 26.03
N VAL A 11 -14.27 -3.35 26.21
CA VAL A 11 -12.84 -3.37 25.85
C VAL A 11 -12.63 -3.11 24.36
N VAL A 12 -13.42 -3.74 23.49
CA VAL A 12 -13.35 -3.51 22.03
C VAL A 12 -13.72 -2.07 21.68
N ALA A 13 -14.77 -1.51 22.29
CA ALA A 13 -15.17 -0.12 22.05
C ALA A 13 -14.10 0.87 22.52
N VAL A 14 -13.52 0.67 23.71
CA VAL A 14 -12.43 1.51 24.24
C VAL A 14 -11.19 1.42 23.34
N LEU A 15 -10.83 0.21 22.88
CA LEU A 15 -9.71 0.01 21.97
C LEU A 15 -9.92 0.73 20.63
N LEU A 16 -11.12 0.61 20.04
CA LEU A 16 -11.49 1.32 18.80
C LEU A 16 -11.47 2.83 18.98
N LEU A 17 -11.94 3.32 20.13
CA LEU A 17 -11.99 4.74 20.45
C LEU A 17 -10.59 5.32 20.68
N LEU A 18 -9.70 4.56 21.32
CA LEU A 18 -8.27 4.88 21.41
C LEU A 18 -7.62 4.93 20.02
N LEU A 19 -7.90 3.94 19.16
CA LEU A 19 -7.39 3.91 17.79
C LEU A 19 -7.91 5.09 16.95
N ALA A 20 -9.15 5.51 17.16
CA ALA A 20 -9.75 6.66 16.50
C ALA A 20 -9.27 8.01 17.06
N ALA A 21 -8.85 8.06 18.33
CA ALA A 21 -8.29 9.27 18.95
C ALA A 21 -6.89 9.61 18.41
N VAL A 22 -6.13 8.59 17.98
CA VAL A 22 -4.78 8.75 17.42
C VAL A 22 -4.71 9.66 16.18
N PRO A 23 -5.52 9.51 15.12
CA PRO A 23 -5.49 10.41 13.96
C PRO A 23 -5.92 11.84 14.33
N VAL A 24 -6.78 12.01 15.33
CA VAL A 24 -7.16 13.34 15.84
C VAL A 24 -5.98 13.98 16.57
N TYR A 25 -5.30 13.24 17.44
CA TYR A 25 -4.09 13.71 18.13
C TYR A 25 -2.96 14.04 17.13
N ALA A 26 -2.77 13.22 16.10
CA ALA A 26 -1.80 13.45 15.04
C ALA A 26 -2.17 14.66 14.16
N ALA A 27 -3.47 14.94 13.95
CA ALA A 27 -3.93 16.12 13.24
C ALA A 27 -3.64 17.42 14.02
N VAL A 28 -3.78 17.39 15.35
CA VAL A 28 -3.51 18.55 16.23
C VAL A 28 -2.00 18.85 16.31
N THR A 29 -1.15 17.83 16.30
CA THR A 29 0.32 17.98 16.44
C THR A 29 1.07 18.18 15.12
N ALA A 30 0.38 18.19 13.97
CA ALA A 30 0.93 18.42 12.62
C ALA A 30 2.18 17.58 12.26
N ASN A 31 2.38 16.44 12.92
CA ASN A 31 3.56 15.60 12.74
C ASN A 31 3.34 14.61 11.59
N ALA A 32 3.81 14.97 10.38
CA ALA A 32 3.69 14.12 9.18
C ALA A 32 4.30 12.71 9.37
N PHE A 33 5.35 12.59 10.19
CA PHE A 33 5.94 11.31 10.55
C PHE A 33 4.95 10.39 11.28
N LEU A 34 4.26 10.88 12.32
CA LEU A 34 3.28 10.07 13.05
C LEU A 34 2.14 9.64 12.12
N VAL A 35 1.63 10.55 11.28
CA VAL A 35 0.57 10.21 10.31
C VAL A 35 0.99 9.09 9.36
N THR A 36 2.20 9.15 8.80
CA THR A 36 2.70 8.10 7.90
C THR A 36 2.95 6.77 8.62
N LEU A 37 3.48 6.80 9.85
CA LEU A 37 3.69 5.61 10.67
C LEU A 37 2.34 4.93 10.96
N PHE A 38 1.38 5.69 11.50
CA PHE A 38 0.06 5.14 11.83
C PHE A 38 -0.70 4.63 10.60
N THR A 39 -0.58 5.31 9.46
CA THR A 39 -1.15 4.82 8.20
C THR A 39 -0.58 3.45 7.83
N ARG A 40 0.74 3.25 7.96
CA ARG A 40 1.38 1.93 7.72
C ARG A 40 0.91 0.88 8.72
N VAL A 41 0.82 1.23 10.01
CA VAL A 41 0.33 0.32 11.05
C VAL A 41 -1.09 -0.14 10.76
N ILE A 42 -1.99 0.78 10.38
CA ILE A 42 -3.38 0.45 10.05
C ILE A 42 -3.45 -0.43 8.80
N ILE A 43 -2.71 -0.10 7.73
CA ILE A 43 -2.66 -0.91 6.49
C ILE A 43 -2.17 -2.33 6.80
N LEU A 44 -1.06 -2.46 7.53
CA LEU A 44 -0.51 -3.77 7.91
C LEU A 44 -1.42 -4.52 8.90
N GLY A 45 -2.12 -3.80 9.78
CA GLY A 45 -3.11 -4.38 10.69
C GLY A 45 -4.33 -4.95 9.96
N ILE A 46 -4.82 -4.26 8.93
CA ILE A 46 -5.89 -4.77 8.05
C ILE A 46 -5.40 -5.99 7.28
N ALA A 47 -4.18 -5.95 6.76
CA ALA A 47 -3.56 -7.09 6.06
C ALA A 47 -3.46 -8.33 6.96
N ALA A 48 -2.97 -8.15 8.20
CA ALA A 48 -2.88 -9.22 9.19
C ALA A 48 -4.26 -9.76 9.59
N SER A 49 -5.25 -8.88 9.72
CA SER A 49 -6.64 -9.27 10.03
C SER A 49 -7.26 -10.09 8.90
N SER A 50 -7.05 -9.70 7.64
CA SER A 50 -7.49 -10.46 6.46
C SER A 50 -6.90 -11.87 6.45
N LEU A 51 -5.59 -11.97 6.71
CA LEU A 51 -4.91 -13.26 6.79
C LEU A 51 -5.47 -14.10 7.95
N ASN A 52 -5.68 -13.52 9.13
CA ASN A 52 -6.27 -14.19 10.28
C ASN A 52 -7.69 -14.71 9.98
N LEU A 53 -8.51 -13.97 9.24
CA LEU A 53 -9.83 -14.44 8.82
C LEU A 53 -9.74 -15.67 7.92
N ILE A 54 -8.80 -15.69 6.98
CA ILE A 54 -8.64 -16.82 6.06
C ILE A 54 -8.05 -18.04 6.77
N LEU A 55 -7.08 -17.87 7.66
CA LEU A 55 -6.59 -18.97 8.49
C LEU A 55 -7.67 -19.49 9.44
N GLY A 56 -8.37 -18.59 10.14
CA GLY A 56 -9.34 -18.94 11.16
C GLY A 56 -10.62 -19.58 10.61
N TYR A 57 -11.21 -19.00 9.56
CA TYR A 57 -12.45 -19.53 8.97
C TYR A 57 -12.22 -20.45 7.77
N GLY A 58 -11.15 -20.22 7.01
CA GLY A 58 -10.85 -21.00 5.81
C GLY A 58 -9.99 -22.25 6.07
N GLY A 59 -9.33 -22.36 7.23
CA GLY A 59 -8.48 -23.51 7.57
C GLY A 59 -7.28 -23.71 6.64
N MET A 60 -6.98 -22.71 5.81
CA MET A 60 -5.92 -22.75 4.78
C MET A 60 -4.97 -21.58 5.00
N VAL A 61 -3.66 -21.86 4.96
CA VAL A 61 -2.62 -20.83 5.04
C VAL A 61 -2.37 -20.26 3.64
N SER A 62 -2.34 -18.93 3.48
CA SER A 62 -2.05 -18.29 2.19
C SER A 62 -0.93 -17.25 2.33
N PHE A 63 0.21 -17.46 1.67
CA PHE A 63 1.33 -16.51 1.69
C PHE A 63 1.25 -15.44 0.59
N GLY A 64 0.25 -15.50 -0.30
CA GLY A 64 0.11 -14.56 -1.42
C GLY A 64 -0.53 -13.22 -1.08
N HIS A 65 -0.91 -12.97 0.18
CA HIS A 65 -1.68 -11.78 0.56
C HIS A 65 -1.02 -10.44 0.21
N ALA A 66 0.32 -10.36 0.28
CA ALA A 66 1.07 -9.15 -0.03
C ALA A 66 0.88 -8.70 -1.48
N VAL A 67 0.58 -9.63 -2.40
CA VAL A 67 0.36 -9.35 -3.82
C VAL A 67 -0.82 -8.41 -4.03
N TYR A 68 -1.93 -8.63 -3.32
CA TYR A 68 -3.14 -7.83 -3.49
C TYR A 68 -2.97 -6.39 -2.97
N LEU A 69 -2.18 -6.22 -1.92
CA LEU A 69 -1.79 -4.89 -1.41
C LEU A 69 -0.84 -4.19 -2.38
N GLY A 70 0.10 -4.93 -2.96
CA GLY A 70 1.01 -4.45 -3.99
C GLY A 70 0.25 -3.95 -5.22
N ILE A 71 -0.59 -4.80 -5.83
CA ILE A 71 -1.38 -4.47 -7.02
C ILE A 71 -2.28 -3.26 -6.75
N GLY A 72 -2.96 -3.20 -5.61
CA GLY A 72 -3.82 -2.06 -5.27
C GLY A 72 -3.04 -0.75 -5.13
N GLY A 73 -1.90 -0.77 -4.43
CA GLY A 73 -1.04 0.40 -4.27
C GLY A 73 -0.42 0.86 -5.58
N TYR A 74 0.03 -0.08 -6.41
CA TYR A 74 0.64 0.20 -7.71
C TYR A 74 -0.39 0.71 -8.72
N ALA A 75 -1.63 0.19 -8.69
CA ALA A 75 -2.73 0.72 -9.51
C ALA A 75 -2.99 2.20 -9.21
N VAL A 76 -3.09 2.58 -7.92
CA VAL A 76 -3.23 4.00 -7.54
C VAL A 76 -1.98 4.81 -7.94
N GLY A 77 -0.79 4.26 -7.76
CA GLY A 77 0.48 4.91 -8.12
C GLY A 77 0.64 5.19 -9.60
N ILE A 78 0.30 4.22 -10.46
CA ILE A 78 0.30 4.38 -11.91
C ILE A 78 -0.71 5.45 -12.31
N LEU A 79 -1.94 5.40 -11.79
CA LEU A 79 -2.96 6.41 -12.10
C LEU A 79 -2.52 7.82 -11.70
N ALA A 80 -1.86 7.96 -10.56
CA ALA A 80 -1.34 9.23 -10.10
C ALA A 80 -0.21 9.77 -10.99
N GLN A 81 0.62 8.89 -11.59
CA GLN A 81 1.65 9.28 -12.55
C GLN A 81 1.07 9.69 -13.91
N GLU A 82 0.03 8.99 -14.38
CA GLU A 82 -0.63 9.29 -15.65
C GLU A 82 -1.59 10.51 -15.57
N GLY A 83 -1.57 11.24 -14.44
CA GLY A 83 -2.29 12.53 -14.28
C GLY A 83 -3.72 12.42 -13.76
N VAL A 84 -4.22 11.23 -13.43
CA VAL A 84 -5.54 11.06 -12.82
C VAL A 84 -5.44 11.39 -11.34
N THR A 85 -5.89 12.57 -10.92
CA THR A 85 -5.80 13.02 -9.51
C THR A 85 -7.09 12.81 -8.70
N SER A 86 -8.18 12.40 -9.36
CA SER A 86 -9.46 12.15 -8.71
C SER A 86 -9.42 10.86 -7.90
N GLY A 87 -9.50 10.97 -6.57
CA GLY A 87 -9.51 9.81 -5.70
C GLY A 87 -10.78 8.96 -5.83
N PHE A 88 -11.88 9.56 -6.31
CA PHE A 88 -13.12 8.85 -6.64
C PHE A 88 -12.96 7.87 -7.80
N VAL A 89 -11.98 8.10 -8.70
CA VAL A 89 -11.69 7.19 -9.81
C VAL A 89 -10.62 6.19 -9.39
N GLN A 90 -9.59 6.67 -8.67
CA GLN A 90 -8.45 5.84 -8.26
C GLN A 90 -8.85 4.69 -7.33
N TRP A 91 -9.67 4.94 -6.30
CA TRP A 91 -10.11 3.89 -5.38
C TRP A 91 -10.84 2.77 -6.14
N PRO A 92 -12.01 2.99 -6.77
CA PRO A 92 -12.78 1.90 -7.32
C PRO A 92 -12.01 1.16 -8.41
N LEU A 93 -11.20 1.85 -9.20
CA LEU A 93 -10.37 1.17 -10.19
C LEU A 93 -9.33 0.26 -9.54
N ALA A 94 -8.64 0.73 -8.50
CA ALA A 94 -7.70 -0.12 -7.76
C ALA A 94 -8.39 -1.34 -7.13
N LEU A 95 -9.61 -1.17 -6.60
CA LEU A 95 -10.40 -2.30 -6.11
C LEU A 95 -10.77 -3.28 -7.21
N VAL A 96 -11.24 -2.81 -8.37
CA VAL A 96 -11.62 -3.67 -9.49
C VAL A 96 -10.42 -4.46 -10.01
N VAL A 97 -9.27 -3.81 -10.17
CA VAL A 97 -8.03 -4.46 -10.63
C VAL A 97 -7.57 -5.52 -9.63
N SER A 98 -7.52 -5.19 -8.33
CA SER A 98 -7.15 -6.17 -7.30
C SER A 98 -8.17 -7.30 -7.18
N ALA A 99 -9.48 -7.02 -7.32
CA ALA A 99 -10.54 -8.02 -7.26
C ALA A 99 -10.49 -8.98 -8.45
N LEU A 100 -10.24 -8.47 -9.66
CA LEU A 100 -10.10 -9.31 -10.85
C LEU A 100 -8.89 -10.24 -10.72
N PHE A 101 -7.76 -9.72 -10.22
CA PHE A 101 -6.58 -10.53 -9.98
C PHE A 101 -6.80 -11.57 -8.86
N ALA A 102 -7.47 -11.19 -7.77
CA ALA A 102 -7.86 -12.11 -6.70
C ALA A 102 -8.83 -13.19 -7.18
N LEU A 103 -9.75 -12.85 -8.10
CA LEU A 103 -10.65 -13.83 -8.72
C LEU A 103 -9.86 -14.86 -9.54
N LEU A 104 -8.89 -14.40 -10.33
CA LEU A 104 -8.07 -15.29 -11.17
C LEU A 104 -7.19 -16.23 -10.34
N VAL A 105 -6.46 -15.67 -9.35
CA VAL A 105 -5.61 -16.47 -8.46
C VAL A 105 -6.45 -17.36 -7.54
N GLY A 106 -7.58 -16.85 -7.04
CA GLY A 106 -8.52 -17.60 -6.20
C GLY A 106 -9.14 -18.77 -6.95
N ALA A 107 -9.64 -18.55 -8.17
CA ALA A 107 -10.26 -19.60 -8.97
C ALA A 107 -9.30 -20.76 -9.28
N LEU A 108 -8.00 -20.47 -9.43
CA LEU A 108 -6.99 -21.49 -9.67
C LEU A 108 -6.51 -22.18 -8.39
N SER A 109 -6.22 -21.40 -7.34
CA SER A 109 -5.68 -21.92 -6.08
C SER A 109 -6.69 -22.80 -5.32
N LEU A 110 -7.98 -22.44 -5.34
CA LEU A 110 -9.05 -23.19 -4.67
C LEU A 110 -9.29 -24.60 -5.25
N ARG A 111 -8.72 -24.93 -6.41
CA ARG A 111 -8.79 -26.29 -6.98
C ARG A 111 -7.86 -27.28 -6.28
N THR A 112 -6.90 -26.79 -5.49
CA THR A 112 -5.92 -27.64 -4.80
C THR A 112 -6.18 -27.68 -3.30
N ARG A 113 -5.80 -28.78 -2.64
CA ARG A 113 -6.04 -29.00 -1.20
C ARG A 113 -4.74 -29.14 -0.44
N GLY A 114 -4.74 -28.71 0.82
CA GLY A 114 -3.63 -28.88 1.75
C GLY A 114 -2.38 -28.08 1.36
N VAL A 115 -1.22 -28.74 1.36
CA VAL A 115 0.09 -28.08 1.16
C VAL A 115 0.24 -27.49 -0.24
N TYR A 116 -0.43 -28.07 -1.25
CA TYR A 116 -0.39 -27.57 -2.63
C TYR A 116 -0.97 -26.16 -2.77
N PHE A 117 -1.97 -25.80 -1.95
CA PHE A 117 -2.55 -24.46 -1.95
C PHE A 117 -1.49 -23.41 -1.57
N ILE A 118 -0.73 -23.69 -0.51
CA ILE A 118 0.34 -22.81 -0.03
C ILE A 118 1.39 -22.62 -1.12
N MET A 119 1.83 -23.72 -1.76
CA MET A 119 2.83 -23.69 -2.83
C MET A 119 2.40 -22.85 -4.02
N ILE A 120 1.15 -23.01 -4.48
CA ILE A 120 0.62 -22.24 -5.61
C ILE A 120 0.51 -20.75 -5.24
N THR A 121 0.06 -20.42 -4.03
CA THR A 121 -0.04 -19.01 -3.62
C THR A 121 1.33 -18.33 -3.52
N LEU A 122 2.37 -19.05 -3.07
CA LEU A 122 3.74 -18.54 -3.05
C LEU A 122 4.28 -18.36 -4.48
N ALA A 123 4.02 -19.31 -5.38
CA ALA A 123 4.44 -19.22 -6.78
C ALA A 123 3.84 -18.01 -7.48
N PHE A 124 2.54 -17.74 -7.29
CA PHE A 124 1.90 -16.52 -7.81
C PHE A 124 2.47 -15.25 -7.20
N ALA A 125 2.82 -15.27 -5.90
CA ALA A 125 3.46 -14.13 -5.27
C ALA A 125 4.80 -13.79 -5.91
N GLN A 126 5.61 -14.80 -6.21
CA GLN A 126 6.88 -14.62 -6.90
C GLN A 126 6.69 -14.18 -8.36
N LEU A 127 5.71 -14.75 -9.07
CA LEU A 127 5.40 -14.33 -10.44
C LEU A 127 5.07 -12.84 -10.52
N VAL A 128 4.20 -12.34 -9.62
CA VAL A 128 3.84 -10.91 -9.59
C VAL A 128 5.02 -10.05 -9.16
N TYR A 129 5.85 -10.52 -8.23
CA TYR A 129 7.08 -9.83 -7.86
C TYR A 129 7.99 -9.63 -9.08
N TYR A 130 8.29 -10.69 -9.84
CA TYR A 130 9.09 -10.59 -11.06
C TYR A 130 8.47 -9.69 -12.12
N PHE A 131 7.15 -9.73 -12.27
CA PHE A 131 6.44 -8.82 -13.17
C PHE A 131 6.58 -7.36 -12.73
N GLY A 132 6.46 -7.10 -11.43
CA GLY A 132 6.67 -5.78 -10.82
C GLY A 132 8.07 -5.23 -11.04
N VAL A 133 9.09 -6.06 -10.85
CA VAL A 133 10.50 -5.70 -11.07
C VAL A 133 10.79 -5.40 -12.55
N GLY A 134 10.11 -6.06 -13.49
CA GLY A 134 10.25 -5.79 -14.92
C GLY A 134 9.67 -4.44 -15.37
N LEU A 135 8.90 -3.74 -14.53
CA LEU A 135 8.27 -2.45 -14.86
C LEU A 135 9.20 -1.27 -14.53
N ASP A 136 10.30 -1.15 -15.28
CA ASP A 136 11.28 -0.06 -15.12
C ASP A 136 10.64 1.35 -15.19
N ARG A 137 9.62 1.51 -16.04
CA ARG A 137 8.87 2.78 -16.19
C ARG A 137 8.17 3.20 -14.89
N TYR A 138 7.77 2.25 -14.07
CA TYR A 138 6.96 2.48 -12.88
C TYR A 138 7.77 2.25 -11.58
N GLY A 139 9.09 2.37 -11.65
CA GLY A 139 9.95 2.38 -10.47
C GLY A 139 10.40 1.01 -9.96
N ALA A 140 10.02 -0.09 -10.62
CA ALA A 140 10.52 -1.45 -10.33
C ALA A 140 10.70 -1.73 -8.82
N ASP A 141 11.90 -2.10 -8.37
CA ASP A 141 12.24 -2.33 -6.95
C ASP A 141 12.31 -1.05 -6.08
N ASP A 142 12.53 0.12 -6.68
CA ASP A 142 12.59 1.41 -5.97
C ASP A 142 11.19 1.92 -5.57
N GLY A 143 10.14 1.42 -6.24
CA GLY A 143 8.75 1.81 -6.04
C GLY A 143 8.38 3.19 -6.59
N LEU A 144 7.12 3.58 -6.40
CA LEU A 144 6.56 4.84 -6.89
C LEU A 144 6.45 5.91 -5.82
N THR A 145 7.00 7.09 -6.10
CA THR A 145 6.83 8.26 -5.22
C THR A 145 5.67 9.13 -5.72
N ILE A 146 4.54 9.12 -5.00
CA ILE A 146 3.40 9.97 -5.33
C ILE A 146 3.59 11.33 -4.67
N ARG A 147 3.78 12.38 -5.47
CA ARG A 147 4.02 13.75 -4.98
C ARG A 147 2.75 14.50 -4.57
N ARG A 148 1.59 14.14 -5.12
CA ARG A 148 0.31 14.82 -4.89
C ARG A 148 -0.72 13.83 -4.33
N ARG A 149 -1.38 14.20 -3.23
CA ARG A 149 -2.45 13.39 -2.61
C ARG A 149 -3.66 13.28 -3.54
N SER A 150 -4.32 12.12 -3.53
CA SER A 150 -5.59 11.87 -4.21
C SER A 150 -6.72 12.72 -3.63
N GLN A 151 -7.49 13.36 -4.51
CA GLN A 151 -8.52 14.32 -4.12
C GLN A 151 -9.88 13.60 -4.04
N ILE A 152 -10.35 13.30 -2.82
CA ILE A 152 -11.62 12.58 -2.54
C ILE A 152 -12.71 13.46 -1.90
N LEU A 153 -12.32 14.49 -1.18
CA LEU A 153 -13.18 15.47 -0.55
C LEU A 153 -12.44 16.78 -0.71
N ALA A 154 -13.14 17.92 -0.79
CA ALA A 154 -12.62 19.23 -1.19
C ALA A 154 -11.43 19.77 -0.35
N ASP A 155 -10.28 19.10 -0.40
CA ASP A 155 -8.96 19.52 0.04
C ASP A 155 -8.39 20.50 -1.01
N ARG A 156 -9.21 21.46 -1.47
CA ARG A 156 -8.73 22.63 -2.24
C ARG A 156 -7.91 23.59 -1.36
N ALA A 157 -7.87 23.38 -0.05
CA ALA A 157 -7.38 24.36 0.92
C ALA A 157 -6.36 23.84 1.97
N ARG A 158 -5.68 22.72 1.73
CA ARG A 158 -4.50 22.34 2.54
C ARG A 158 -3.25 22.38 1.66
N THR A 159 -2.74 23.61 1.55
CA THR A 159 -1.40 24.07 1.19
C THR A 159 -0.53 23.19 0.29
N PRO A 160 0.10 23.75 -0.76
CA PRO A 160 1.18 23.07 -1.45
C PRO A 160 2.25 22.71 -0.42
N VAL A 161 2.66 21.44 -0.36
CA VAL A 161 3.99 21.13 0.14
C VAL A 161 4.93 22.02 -0.68
N PRO A 162 5.71 22.93 -0.06
CA PRO A 162 6.48 23.91 -0.79
C PRO A 162 7.37 23.20 -1.82
N ALA A 163 7.28 23.66 -3.07
CA ALA A 163 7.97 23.15 -4.26
C ALA A 163 9.51 23.31 -4.21
N GLY A 164 10.10 23.27 -3.02
CA GLY A 164 11.51 23.53 -2.74
C GLY A 164 12.24 22.40 -2.04
N ARG A 165 11.58 21.28 -1.66
CA ARG A 165 12.35 20.10 -1.24
C ARG A 165 12.88 19.40 -2.47
N ALA A 166 14.12 19.71 -2.83
CA ALA A 166 14.90 18.93 -3.76
C ALA A 166 14.87 17.46 -3.31
N VAL A 167 14.14 16.63 -4.03
CA VAL A 167 14.21 15.18 -3.84
C VAL A 167 15.49 14.74 -4.52
N CYS A 168 16.58 14.76 -3.77
CA CYS A 168 17.84 14.15 -4.16
C CYS A 168 17.64 12.62 -4.14
N THR A 169 17.13 12.05 -5.23
CA THR A 169 17.12 10.60 -5.41
C THR A 169 18.55 10.13 -5.63
N ARG A 170 19.07 9.32 -4.70
CA ARG A 170 20.39 8.68 -4.84
C ARG A 170 20.31 7.64 -5.95
N ARG A 171 20.55 8.04 -7.19
CA ARG A 171 20.49 7.14 -8.35
C ARG A 171 21.66 6.15 -8.27
N HIS A 172 21.36 4.89 -7.94
CA HIS A 172 22.36 3.84 -7.81
C HIS A 172 22.70 3.21 -9.19
N ARG A 173 23.21 4.00 -10.14
CA ARG A 173 23.79 3.41 -11.36
C ARG A 173 25.17 2.86 -10.99
N ARG A 174 25.30 1.52 -10.87
CA ARG A 174 26.61 0.84 -10.85
C ARG A 174 27.19 0.88 -12.28
N PRO A 175 28.31 1.56 -12.54
CA PRO A 175 29.04 1.41 -13.80
C PRO A 175 29.95 0.18 -13.71
N ALA A 176 30.09 -0.53 -14.81
CA ALA A 176 31.08 -1.58 -14.97
C ALA A 176 32.47 -0.94 -15.10
N GLY A 177 33.23 -0.91 -13.99
CA GLY A 177 34.64 -0.56 -13.97
C GLY A 177 34.95 0.90 -13.59
N GLY A 178 35.83 1.05 -12.57
CA GLY A 178 36.53 2.30 -12.29
C GLY A 178 35.93 3.16 -11.17
N SER A 179 36.75 3.46 -10.17
CA SER A 179 36.49 4.34 -9.03
C SER A 179 36.08 5.74 -9.46
N ALA A 180 34.79 6.07 -9.35
CA ALA A 180 34.29 7.44 -9.48
C ALA A 180 33.65 7.91 -8.16
N PRO A 181 33.83 9.18 -7.78
CA PRO A 181 33.24 9.75 -6.57
C PRO A 181 31.71 9.85 -6.66
N TRP A 182 31.04 9.70 -5.52
CA TRP A 182 29.58 9.77 -5.35
C TRP A 182 29.01 11.13 -5.78
N LEU A 183 28.67 11.29 -7.06
CA LEU A 183 28.00 12.48 -7.56
C LEU A 183 26.51 12.45 -7.17
N MET A 184 26.14 13.24 -6.17
CA MET A 184 24.74 13.52 -5.84
C MET A 184 24.11 14.33 -6.98
N HIS A 185 23.36 13.67 -7.86
CA HIS A 185 22.62 14.34 -8.90
C HIS A 185 21.28 14.84 -8.33
N CYS A 186 21.25 16.09 -7.84
CA CYS A 186 20.02 16.72 -7.41
C CYS A 186 19.29 17.30 -8.63
N SER A 187 18.41 16.49 -9.22
CA SER A 187 17.51 16.92 -10.29
C SER A 187 16.46 17.87 -9.72
N ARG A 188 16.66 19.17 -9.92
CA ARG A 188 15.63 20.19 -9.67
C ARG A 188 14.50 19.94 -10.69
N SER A 189 13.36 19.39 -10.26
CA SER A 189 12.21 19.24 -11.14
C SER A 189 11.71 20.63 -11.52
N ARG A 190 12.16 21.13 -12.68
CA ARG A 190 11.51 22.26 -13.34
C ARG A 190 10.18 21.73 -13.86
N ASN A 191 9.14 22.45 -13.48
CA ASN A 191 7.76 22.26 -13.93
C ASN A 191 7.68 22.31 -15.46
#